data_AF-A0A944PC84-F1
#
_entry.id   AF-A0A944PC84-F1
#
_cell.length_a   1.000
_cell.length_b   1.000
_cell.length_c   1.000
_cell.angle_alpha   90.00
_cell.angle_beta   90.00
_cell.angle_gamma   90.00
#
_symmetry.space_group_name_H-M   'P 1'
#
loop_
_entity.id
_entity.type
_entity.pdbx_description
1 polymer ?
#
loop_
_entity_poly.entity_id
_entity_poly.type
_entity_poly.pdbx_seq_one_letter_code
_entity_poly.pdbx_strand_id
1 'polypeptide(L)' 'MSAETARMTLRVYEVNRAGITRIVREETAVKPLERPEASHQFPPCQCSKCVSPAR' A
#
# COMPACT_ATOMS: atom_id res chain seq x y z
N MET A 1 -12.40 -24.01 -0.31
CA MET A 1 -11.59 -22.77 -0.23
C MET A 1 -10.34 -23.11 0.56
N SER A 2 -9.16 -23.14 -0.06
CA SER A 2 -7.93 -23.62 0.59
C SER A 2 -7.44 -22.63 1.66
N ALA A 3 -6.99 -23.18 2.79
CA ALA A 3 -6.58 -22.47 4.01
C ALA A 3 -5.44 -21.45 3.82
N GLU A 4 -4.78 -21.46 2.67
CA GLU A 4 -3.66 -20.58 2.35
C GLU A 4 -4.09 -19.12 2.08
N THR A 5 -5.33 -18.95 1.59
CA THR A 5 -5.91 -17.62 1.29
C THR A 5 -6.40 -16.86 2.54
N ALA A 6 -6.40 -17.50 3.72
CA ALA A 6 -6.93 -16.92 4.96
C ALA A 6 -5.84 -16.24 5.83
N ARG A 7 -4.56 -16.28 5.44
CA ARG A 7 -3.46 -15.80 6.30
C ARG A 7 -3.22 -14.29 6.27
N MET A 8 -3.60 -13.60 5.20
CA MET A 8 -3.42 -12.16 5.09
C MET A 8 -4.76 -11.48 4.86
N THR A 9 -4.99 -10.41 5.60
CA THR A 9 -6.14 -9.52 5.42
C THR A 9 -5.65 -8.14 5.03
N LEU A 10 -6.48 -7.39 4.29
CA LEU A 10 -6.22 -6.00 3.95
C LEU A 10 -7.42 -5.15 4.33
N ARG A 11 -7.15 -4.07 5.06
CA ARG A 11 -8.10 -2.99 5.35
C ARG A 11 -7.53 -1.69 4.77
N VAL A 12 -8.35 -0.94 4.03
CA VAL A 12 -7.87 0.25 3.31
C VAL A 12 -8.47 1.49 3.93
N TYR A 13 -7.61 2.44 4.27
CA TYR A 13 -7.98 3.73 4.82
C TYR A 13 -7.55 4.85 3.87
N GLU A 14 -8.38 5.87 3.76
CA GLU A 14 -8.00 7.17 3.22
C GLU A 14 -7.63 8.07 4.39
N VAL A 15 -6.47 8.73 4.29
CA VAL A 15 -5.98 9.64 5.32
C VAL A 15 -5.78 11.01 4.69
N ASN A 16 -6.46 12.02 5.22
CA ASN A 16 -6.27 13.39 4.74
C ASN A 16 -5.05 14.06 5.37
N ARG A 17 -4.71 15.28 4.92
CA ARG A 17 -3.55 16.04 5.43
C ARG A 17 -3.62 16.40 6.92
N ALA A 18 -4.81 16.42 7.50
CA ALA A 18 -5.01 16.66 8.93
C ALA A 18 -4.91 15.37 9.77
N GLY A 19 -4.62 14.22 9.13
CA GLY A 19 -4.56 12.91 9.79
C GLY A 19 -5.92 12.27 10.05
N ILE A 20 -7.02 12.83 9.51
CA ILE A 20 -8.36 12.23 9.66
C ILE A 20 -8.46 11.02 8.73
N THR A 21 -8.88 9.89 9.28
CA THR A 21 -8.98 8.61 8.58
C THR A 21 -10.42 8.28 8.21
N ARG A 22 -10.64 7.76 6.99
CA ARG A 22 -11.91 7.17 6.54
C ARG A 22 -11.68 5.76 6.02
N ILE A 23 -12.52 4.81 6.41
CA ILE A 23 -12.44 3.44 5.89
C ILE A 23 -12.97 3.43 4.45
N VAL A 24 -12.14 2.96 3.53
CA VAL A 24 -12.48 2.79 2.10
C VAL A 24 -12.84 1.34 1.81
N ARG A 25 -12.19 0.40 2.50
CA ARG A 25 -12.45 -1.04 2.40
C ARG A 25 -12.32 -1.66 3.77
N GLU A 26 -13.36 -2.38 4.19
CA GLU A 26 -13.30 -3.16 5.42
C GLU A 26 -12.30 -4.32 5.32
N GLU A 27 -11.95 -4.86 6.47
CA GLU A 27 -11.02 -5.98 6.55
C GLU A 27 -11.54 -7.18 5.75
N THR A 28 -10.69 -7.70 4.87
CA THR A 28 -11.04 -8.85 4.03
C THR A 28 -9.81 -9.65 3.65
N ALA A 29 -9.97 -10.95 3.47
CA ALA A 29 -8.90 -11.86 3.10
C ALA A 29 -8.33 -11.52 1.70
N VAL A 30 -7.01 -11.59 1.57
CA VAL A 30 -6.29 -11.33 0.32
C VAL A 30 -5.21 -12.38 0.07
N LYS A 31 -4.91 -12.61 -1.22
CA LYS A 31 -3.75 -13.39 -1.64
C LYS A 31 -2.60 -12.41 -1.97
N PRO A 32 -1.47 -12.44 -1.26
CA PRO A 32 -0.30 -11.64 -1.62
C PRO A 32 0.22 -12.04 -3.00
N LEU A 33 0.81 -11.09 -3.70
CA LEU A 33 1.57 -11.39 -4.91
C LEU A 33 2.89 -12.08 -4.51
N GLU A 34 3.32 -13.05 -5.31
CA GLU A 34 4.60 -13.74 -5.08
C GLU A 34 5.80 -12.82 -5.31
N ARG A 35 5.65 -11.81 -6.18
CA ARG A 35 6.65 -10.79 -6.47
C ARG A 35 5.97 -9.41 -6.52
N PRO A 36 6.58 -8.36 -5.95
CA PRO A 36 6.04 -7.01 -6.05
C PRO A 36 5.93 -6.55 -7.50
N GLU A 37 4.89 -5.79 -7.81
CA GLU A 37 4.81 -5.08 -9.09
C GLU A 37 5.88 -3.98 -9.11
N ALA A 38 6.79 -4.04 -10.08
CA ALA A 38 7.87 -3.07 -10.25
C ALA A 38 7.45 -1.83 -11.06
N SER A 39 6.23 -1.80 -11.59
CA SER A 39 5.71 -0.64 -12.31
C SER A 39 5.21 0.40 -11.32
N HIS A 40 5.97 1.48 -11.16
CA HIS A 40 5.42 2.67 -10.52
C HIS A 40 4.48 3.36 -11.53
N GLN A 41 3.18 3.40 -11.22
CA GLN A 41 2.21 4.19 -12.02
C GLN A 41 2.51 5.69 -11.97
N PHE A 42 3.30 6.13 -10.98
CA PHE A 42 3.68 7.53 -10.78
C PHE A 42 5.19 7.67 -10.84
N PRO A 43 5.71 8.84 -11.29
CA PRO A 43 7.13 9.11 -11.25
C PRO A 43 7.65 9.05 -9.81
N PRO A 44 8.96 8.77 -9.62
CA PRO A 44 9.59 8.90 -8.32
C PRO A 44 9.30 10.26 -7.67
N CYS A 45 9.17 10.27 -6.35
CA CYS A 45 8.92 11.51 -5.60
C CYS A 45 10.04 12.53 -5.86
N GLN A 46 9.67 13.73 -6.32
CA GLN A 46 10.62 14.80 -6.66
C GLN A 46 10.87 15.80 -5.52
N CYS A 47 10.46 15.48 -4.29
CA CYS A 47 10.75 16.37 -3.16
C CYS A 47 12.25 16.38 -2.83
N SER A 48 12.74 17.46 -2.22
CA SER A 48 14.16 17.61 -1.83
C SER A 48 14.68 16.45 -0.96
N LYS A 49 13.81 15.83 -0.15
CA LYS A 49 14.15 14.64 0.65
C LYS A 49 14.38 13.39 -0.18
N CYS A 50 13.68 13.23 -1.30
CA CYS A 50 13.72 12.02 -2.14
C CYS A 50 14.68 12.14 -3.34
N VAL A 51 14.95 13.36 -3.81
CA VAL A 51 15.87 13.62 -4.94
C VAL A 51 17.34 13.58 -4.49
N SER A 52 17.60 13.75 -3.20
CA SER A 52 18.96 13.67 -2.66
C SER A 52 19.48 12.23 -2.77
N PRO A 53 20.62 11.97 -3.43
CA PRO A 53 21.22 10.63 -3.40
C PRO A 53 21.51 10.26 -1.95
N ALA A 54 21.24 8.99 -1.59
CA ALA A 54 21.69 8.45 -0.31
C ALA A 54 23.21 8.66 -0.23
N ARG A 55 23.64 9.40 0.79
CA ARG A 55 25.04 9.67 1.06
C ARG A 55 25.72 8.44 1.65
#